data_AF-A0A4R7BR02-F1
#
_entry.id   AF-A0A4R7BR02-F1
#
_cell.length_a   1.000
_cell.length_b   1.000
_cell.length_c   1.000
_cell.angle_alpha   90.00
_cell.angle_beta   90.00
_cell.angle_gamma   90.00
#
_symmetry.space_group_name_H-M   'P 1'
#
loop_
_entity.id
_entity.type
_entity.pdbx_description
1 polymer ?
#
loop_
_entity_poly.entity_id
_entity_poly.type
_entity_poly.pdbx_seq_one_letter_code
_entity_poly.pdbx_strand_id
1 'polypeptide(L)' 'MNLRRQPVQREAVELQLDGALMADAKALGLDAAGVMEDALRESVAAEKARRWREENAEAIRRSNERVERDGLWCDEYRRF' A
#
# COMPACT_ATOMS: atom_id res chain seq x y z
N MET A 1 7.43 -14.65 -22.71
CA MET A 1 7.71 -14.67 -21.26
C MET A 1 6.37 -14.85 -20.55
N ASN A 2 6.06 -16.07 -20.11
CA ASN A 2 4.73 -16.39 -19.57
C ASN A 2 4.63 -15.92 -18.11
N LEU A 3 3.98 -14.78 -17.89
CA LEU A 3 3.53 -14.38 -16.56
C LEU A 3 2.36 -15.28 -16.17
N ARG A 4 2.66 -16.42 -15.52
CA ARG A 4 1.62 -17.21 -14.85
C ARG A 4 1.02 -16.33 -13.75
N ARG A 5 -0.20 -15.86 -13.96
CA ARG A 5 -0.98 -15.20 -12.92
C ARG A 5 -1.17 -16.22 -11.80
N GLN A 6 -0.43 -16.05 -10.70
CA GLN A 6 -0.53 -16.96 -9.56
C GLN A 6 -1.96 -16.83 -9.00
N PRO A 7 -2.68 -17.93 -8.77
CA PRO A 7 -4.01 -17.86 -8.18
C PRO A 7 -3.90 -17.21 -6.81
N VAL A 8 -4.76 -16.21 -6.56
CA VAL A 8 -4.84 -15.55 -5.25
C VAL A 8 -5.30 -16.59 -4.24
N GLN A 9 -4.44 -16.93 -3.29
CA GLN A 9 -4.78 -17.82 -2.19
C GLN A 9 -5.74 -17.05 -1.28
N ARG A 10 -6.97 -17.57 -1.13
CA ARG A 10 -8.00 -16.98 -0.27
C ARG A 10 -8.16 -17.86 0.95
N GLU A 11 -8.03 -17.25 2.11
CA GLU A 11 -8.30 -17.91 3.38
C GLU A 11 -9.66 -17.42 3.89
N ALA A 12 -10.50 -18.35 4.33
CA ALA A 12 -11.76 -18.00 4.96
C ALA A 12 -11.49 -17.62 6.42
N VAL A 13 -11.85 -16.39 6.78
CA VAL A 13 -11.67 -15.86 8.14
C VAL A 13 -13.03 -15.51 8.72
N GLU A 14 -13.29 -15.96 9.95
CA GLU A 14 -14.48 -15.54 10.70
C GLU A 14 -14.21 -14.17 11.34
N LEU A 15 -15.04 -13.18 10.99
CA LEU A 15 -14.90 -11.80 11.43
C LEU A 15 -16.19 -11.36 12.12
N GLN A 16 -16.06 -10.63 13.23
CA GLN A 16 -17.18 -10.00 13.91
C GLN A 16 -17.24 -8.52 13.55
N LEU A 17 -18.40 -8.08 13.06
CA LEU A 17 -18.65 -6.72 12.62
C LEU A 17 -19.98 -6.23 13.15
N ASP A 18 -20.16 -4.91 13.11
CA ASP A 18 -21.42 -4.28 13.48
C ASP A 18 -22.55 -4.78 12.55
N GLY A 19 -23.58 -5.37 13.15
CA GLY A 19 -24.72 -5.93 12.43
C GLY A 19 -25.57 -4.87 11.73
N ALA A 20 -25.67 -3.65 12.27
CA ALA A 20 -26.38 -2.55 11.64
C ALA A 20 -25.63 -2.07 10.40
N LEU A 21 -24.30 -1.94 10.48
CA LEU A 21 -23.47 -1.59 9.32
C LEU A 21 -23.57 -2.65 8.20
N MET A 22 -23.60 -3.94 8.56
CA MET A 22 -23.78 -5.02 7.59
C MET A 22 -25.19 -5.01 6.97
N ALA A 23 -26.21 -4.67 7.74
CA ALA A 23 -27.57 -4.51 7.24
C ALA A 23 -27.65 -3.33 6.24
N ASP A 24 -27.04 -2.19 6.56
CA ASP A 24 -26.96 -1.03 5.69
C ASP A 24 -26.20 -1.35 4.39
N ALA A 25 -25.04 -2.00 4.51
CA ALA A 25 -24.25 -2.43 3.35
C ALA A 25 -25.06 -3.34 2.43
N LYS A 26 -25.81 -4.30 3.00
CA LYS A 26 -26.68 -5.19 2.24
C LYS A 26 -27.85 -4.43 1.60
N ALA A 27 -28.47 -3.48 2.30
CA ALA A 27 -29.55 -2.66 1.78
C ALA A 27 -29.08 -1.78 0.61
N LEU A 28 -27.83 -1.34 0.64
CA LEU A 28 -27.18 -0.55 -0.41
C LEU A 28 -26.57 -1.42 -1.54
N GLY A 29 -26.63 -2.75 -1.43
CA GLY A 29 -26.07 -3.67 -2.42
C GLY A 29 -24.54 -3.66 -2.50
N LEU A 30 -23.86 -3.28 -1.41
CA LEU A 30 -22.40 -3.23 -1.35
C LEU A 30 -21.81 -4.63 -1.14
N ASP A 31 -20.73 -4.92 -1.86
CA ASP A 31 -19.90 -6.10 -1.62
C ASP A 31 -19.01 -5.86 -0.39
N ALA A 32 -19.53 -6.20 0.78
CA ALA A 32 -18.85 -6.02 2.05
C ALA A 32 -17.49 -6.75 2.09
N ALA A 33 -17.40 -7.95 1.50
CA ALA A 33 -16.15 -8.71 1.47
C ALA A 33 -15.09 -8.02 0.59
N GLY A 34 -15.50 -7.52 -0.59
CA GLY A 34 -14.63 -6.76 -1.47
C GLY A 34 -14.10 -5.47 -0.82
N VAL A 35 -15.00 -4.70 -0.17
CA VAL A 35 -14.61 -3.46 0.52
C VAL A 35 -13.63 -3.75 1.66
N MET A 36 -13.85 -4.82 2.44
CA MET A 36 -12.93 -5.21 3.50
C MET A 36 -11.57 -5.65 2.96
N GLU A 37 -11.54 -6.40 1.86
CA GLU A 37 -10.29 -6.83 1.23
C GLU A 37 -9.47 -5.62 0.78
N ASP A 38 -10.11 -4.65 0.13
CA ASP A 38 -9.43 -3.45 -0.35
C ASP A 38 -8.94 -2.56 0.81
N ALA A 39 -9.78 -2.34 1.83
CA ALA A 39 -9.40 -1.58 3.02
C ALA A 39 -8.24 -2.24 3.78
N LEU A 40 -8.24 -3.58 3.90
CA LEU A 40 -7.16 -4.34 4.51
C LEU A 40 -5.87 -4.25 3.68
N ARG A 41 -5.98 -4.37 2.36
CA ARG A 41 -4.84 -4.24 1.45
C ARG A 41 -4.18 -2.87 1.56
N GLU A 42 -4.98 -1.81 1.60
CA GLU A 42 -4.48 -0.44 1.79
C GLU A 42 -3.79 -0.29 3.14
N SER A 43 -4.42 -0.76 4.22
CA SER A 43 -3.88 -0.69 5.58
C SER A 43 -2.54 -1.43 5.71
N VAL A 44 -2.45 -2.62 5.13
CA VAL A 44 -1.21 -3.43 5.11
C VAL A 44 -0.12 -2.75 4.28
N ALA A 45 -0.47 -2.18 3.12
CA ALA A 45 0.49 -1.47 2.29
C ALA A 45 1.04 -0.22 3.00
N ALA A 46 0.16 0.56 3.64
CA ALA A 46 0.53 1.74 4.41
C ALA A 46 1.48 1.39 5.58
N GLU A 47 1.18 0.33 6.33
CA GLU A 47 2.00 -0.11 7.46
C GLU A 47 3.36 -0.64 6.98
N LYS A 48 3.40 -1.40 5.89
CA LYS A 48 4.68 -1.82 5.27
C LYS A 48 5.51 -0.63 4.83
N ALA A 49 4.88 0.37 4.19
CA ALA A 49 5.57 1.59 3.77
C ALA A 49 6.08 2.41 4.97
N ARG A 50 5.34 2.44 6.08
CA ARG A 50 5.78 3.08 7.33
C ARG A 50 7.04 2.39 7.87
N ARG A 51 7.01 1.06 8.05
CA ARG A 51 8.14 0.29 8.56
C ARG A 51 9.37 0.40 7.65
N TRP A 52 9.16 0.29 6.34
CA TRP A 52 10.25 0.46 5.38
C TRP A 52 10.92 1.83 5.50
N ARG A 53 10.13 2.91 5.65
CA ARG A 53 10.66 4.26 5.86
C ARG A 53 11.46 4.36 7.15
N GLU A 54 11.00 3.73 8.23
CA GLU A 54 11.71 3.70 9.52
C GLU A 54 13.04 2.95 9.40
N GLU A 55 13.03 1.77 8.80
CA GLU A 55 14.22 0.94 8.56
C GLU A 55 15.25 1.63 7.65
N ASN A 56 14.78 2.40 6.66
CA ASN A 56 15.63 3.05 5.67
C ASN A 56 15.88 4.54 5.97
N ALA A 57 15.45 5.04 7.12
CA ALA A 57 15.51 6.47 7.45
C ALA A 57 16.93 7.04 7.33
N GLU A 58 17.94 6.30 7.79
CA GLU A 58 19.33 6.73 7.68
C GLU A 58 19.83 6.72 6.23
N ALA A 59 19.51 5.69 5.46
CA ALA A 59 19.90 5.61 4.05
C ALA A 59 19.27 6.73 3.23
N ILE A 60 17.99 7.02 3.49
CA ILE A 60 17.26 8.16 2.89
C ILE A 60 17.93 9.47 3.28
N ARG A 61 18.25 9.68 4.56
CA ARG A 61 18.92 10.90 5.04
C ARG A 61 20.26 11.10 4.34
N ARG A 62 21.13 10.08 4.32
CA ARG A 62 22.44 10.16 3.63
C ARG A 62 22.30 10.40 2.14
N SER A 63 21.29 9.80 1.50
CA SER A 63 21.00 10.05 0.09
C SER A 63 20.58 11.50 -0.15
N ASN A 64 19.72 12.05 0.70
CA ASN A 64 19.27 13.45 0.60
C ASN A 64 20.45 14.42 0.82
N GLU A 65 21.26 14.21 1.86
CA GLU A 65 22.46 15.01 2.14
C GLU A 65 23.43 15.02 0.95
N ARG A 66 23.61 13.87 0.27
CA ARG A 66 24.43 13.77 -0.94
C ARG A 66 23.84 14.61 -2.08
N VAL A 67 22.53 14.52 -2.31
CA VAL A 67 21.87 15.29 -3.38
C VAL A 67 21.95 16.79 -3.09
N GLU A 68 21.81 17.21 -1.84
CA GLU A 68 21.97 18.61 -1.43
C GLU A 68 23.41 19.12 -1.66
N ARG A 69 24.42 18.27 -1.40
CA ARG A 69 25.83 18.61 -1.59
C ARG A 69 26.26 18.62 -3.06
N ASP A 70 25.89 17.58 -3.80
CA ASP A 70 26.45 17.29 -5.13
C ASP A 70 25.49 17.62 -6.29
N GLY A 71 24.23 17.95 -5.98
CA GLY A 71 23.16 18.01 -6.98
C GLY A 71 22.73 16.63 -7.47
N LEU A 72 21.77 16.58 -8.40
CA LEU A 72 21.45 15.34 -9.10
C LEU A 72 22.36 15.22 -10.32
N TRP A 73 22.89 14.02 -10.55
CA TRP A 73 23.69 13.73 -11.74
C TRP A 73 22.98 14.10 -13.06
N CYS A 74 21.65 13.98 -13.10
CA CYS A 74 20.86 14.30 -14.28
C CYS A 74 20.39 15.75 -14.37
N ASP A 75 20.82 16.64 -13.47
CA ASP A 75 20.39 18.04 -13.47
C ASP A 75 20.77 18.74 -14.78
N GLU A 76 21.90 18.40 -15.39
CA GLU A 76 22.37 18.96 -16.67
C GLU A 76 21.49 18.59 -17.88
N TYR A 77 20.64 17.57 -17.76
CA TYR A 77 19.78 17.09 -18.85
C TYR A 77 18.29 17.43 -18.66
N ARG A 78 17.92 18.12 -17.57
CA ARG A 78 16.53 18.49 -17.31
C ARG A 78 16.09 19.63 -18.25
N ARG A 79 15.19 19.33 -19.20
CA ARG A 79 14.49 20.34 -20.02
C ARG A 79 13.16 20.71 -19.36
N PHE A 80 12.91 22.02 -19.17
CA PHE A 80 11.67 22.60 -18.65
C PHE A 80 10.77 23.07 -19.78
#